data_AF-A0AAN1KQF5-F1
#
_entry.id   AF-A0AAN1KQF5-F1
#
_cell.length_a   1.000
_cell.length_b   1.000
_cell.length_c   1.000
_cell.angle_alpha   90.00
_cell.angle_beta   90.00
_cell.angle_gamma   90.00
#
_symmetry.space_group_name_H-M   'P 1'
#
loop_
_entity.id
_entity.type
_entity.pdbx_description
1 polymer ?
#
loop_
_entity_poly.entity_id
_entity_poly.type
_entity_poly.pdbx_seq_one_letter_code
_entity_poly.pdbx_strand_id
1 'polypeptide(L)'
;MDTKSTLLVILHHANEVTDHHLEGTFKLMKNAVQRVSSEEIDWHLMNGLSDEDILLLLLLHDTDLSVQYRPSHIEEMVRFIVELGNSYQLGPKTYTLH
;
A
#
# COMPACT_ATOMS: atom_id res chain seq x y z
N MET A 1 -1.27 17.93 0.60
CA MET A 1 -1.55 16.73 -0.21
C MET A 1 -2.02 15.68 0.77
N ASP A 2 -3.17 15.04 0.54
CA ASP A 2 -3.66 14.01 1.46
C ASP A 2 -2.96 12.69 1.14
N THR A 3 -1.93 12.36 1.91
CA THR A 3 -1.10 11.15 1.75
C THR A 3 -1.96 9.91 1.82
N LYS A 4 -2.93 9.87 2.75
CA LYS A 4 -3.85 8.74 2.89
C LYS A 4 -4.62 8.51 1.59
N SER A 5 -5.10 9.59 0.97
CA SER A 5 -5.76 9.50 -0.34
C SER A 5 -4.81 8.97 -1.42
N THR A 6 -3.54 9.36 -1.39
CA THR A 6 -2.51 8.87 -2.33
C THR A 6 -2.29 7.36 -2.18
N LEU A 7 -2.16 6.87 -0.95
CA LEU A 7 -2.02 5.44 -0.65
C LEU A 7 -3.25 4.63 -1.14
N LEU A 8 -4.45 5.18 -0.94
CA LEU A 8 -5.68 4.53 -1.41
C LEU A 8 -5.77 4.46 -2.94
N VAL A 9 -5.32 5.50 -3.65
CA VAL A 9 -5.24 5.51 -5.12
C VAL A 9 -4.25 4.46 -5.61
N ILE A 10 -3.06 4.37 -4.99
CA ILE A 10 -2.07 3.33 -5.31
C ILE A 10 -2.69 1.93 -5.15
N LEU A 11 -3.35 1.66 -4.02
CA LEU A 11 -4.02 0.38 -3.76
C LEU A 11 -5.20 0.11 -4.69
N HIS A 12 -5.89 1.15 -5.16
CA HIS A 12 -6.97 1.00 -6.12
C HIS A 12 -6.43 0.58 -7.49
N HIS A 13 -5.46 1.31 -8.01
CA HIS A 13 -4.82 0.99 -9.29
C HIS A 13 -4.14 -0.39 -9.25
N ALA A 14 -3.44 -0.70 -8.16
CA ALA A 14 -2.85 -2.02 -7.91
C ALA A 14 -3.88 -3.14 -8.04
N ASN A 15 -5.06 -2.97 -7.45
CA ASN A 15 -6.13 -3.95 -7.50
C ASN A 15 -6.73 -4.13 -8.90
N GLU A 16 -6.68 -3.11 -9.76
CA GLU A 16 -7.17 -3.19 -11.14
C GLU A 16 -6.20 -3.92 -12.07
N VAL A 17 -4.88 -3.77 -11.85
CA VAL A 17 -3.85 -4.37 -12.69
C VAL A 17 -3.41 -5.77 -12.25
N THR A 18 -3.78 -6.16 -11.02
CA THR A 18 -3.39 -7.46 -10.43
C THR A 18 -4.52 -8.48 -10.58
N ASP A 19 -4.18 -9.76 -10.76
CA ASP A 19 -5.15 -10.84 -10.86
C ASP A 19 -6.10 -10.88 -9.65
N HIS A 20 -7.38 -11.23 -9.89
CA HIS A 20 -8.46 -11.15 -8.89
C HIS A 20 -8.22 -11.99 -7.62
N HIS A 21 -7.25 -12.90 -7.63
CA HIS A 21 -6.85 -13.69 -6.45
C HIS A 21 -6.37 -12.86 -5.24
N LEU A 22 -5.93 -11.62 -5.44
CA LEU A 22 -5.44 -10.73 -4.37
C LEU A 22 -6.46 -9.65 -3.97
N GLU A 23 -7.66 -9.65 -4.56
CA GLU A 23 -8.69 -8.64 -4.32
C GLU A 23 -9.01 -8.48 -2.83
N GLY A 24 -9.17 -9.61 -2.12
CA GLY A 24 -9.50 -9.59 -0.71
C GLY A 24 -8.37 -9.00 0.16
N THR A 25 -7.11 -9.21 -0.22
CA THR A 25 -5.97 -8.63 0.50
C THR A 25 -5.81 -7.13 0.19
N PHE A 26 -6.10 -6.68 -1.03
CA PHE A 26 -6.15 -5.24 -1.35
C PHE A 26 -7.27 -4.52 -0.59
N LYS A 27 -8.43 -5.17 -0.43
CA LYS A 27 -9.53 -4.64 0.36
C LYS A 27 -9.13 -4.44 1.83
N LEU A 28 -8.42 -5.42 2.41
CA LEU A 28 -7.94 -5.29 3.79
C LEU A 28 -6.85 -4.22 3.93
N MET A 29 -5.93 -4.09 2.98
CA MET A 29 -4.96 -2.98 2.99
C MET A 29 -5.65 -1.62 2.89
N LYS A 30 -6.69 -1.47 2.07
CA LYS A 30 -7.50 -0.24 2.02
C LYS A 30 -8.15 0.04 3.37
N ASN A 31 -8.69 -0.98 4.03
CA ASN A 31 -9.25 -0.83 5.37
C ASN A 31 -8.18 -0.45 6.40
N ALA A 32 -6.99 -1.05 6.34
CA ALA A 32 -5.85 -0.71 7.20
C ALA A 32 -5.46 0.76 7.04
N VAL A 33 -5.27 1.22 5.80
CA VAL A 33 -5.01 2.63 5.47
C VAL A 33 -6.11 3.56 6.00
N GLN A 34 -7.38 3.16 5.89
CA GLN A 34 -8.50 3.96 6.41
C GLN A 34 -8.53 4.04 7.94
N ARG A 35 -8.12 2.97 8.64
CA ARG A 35 -8.10 2.91 10.11
C ARG A 35 -6.97 3.74 10.71
N VAL A 36 -5.80 3.74 10.08
CA VAL A 36 -4.66 4.51 10.56
C VAL A 36 -4.94 6.00 10.45
N SER A 37 -4.59 6.77 11.48
CA SER A 37 -4.82 8.21 11.48
C SER A 37 -3.99 8.89 10.39
N SER A 38 -4.49 9.99 9.81
CA SER A 38 -3.71 10.71 8.81
C SER A 38 -2.43 11.30 9.41
N GLU A 39 -2.47 11.66 10.70
CA GLU A 39 -1.33 12.18 11.47
C GLU A 39 -0.20 11.15 11.59
N GLU A 40 -0.53 9.87 11.77
CA GLU A 40 0.44 8.77 11.82
C GLU A 40 1.08 8.50 10.45
N ILE A 41 0.27 8.54 9.38
CA ILE A 41 0.78 8.42 8.00
C ILE A 41 1.74 9.60 7.68
N ASP A 42 1.34 10.82 8.03
CA ASP A 42 2.15 12.01 7.81
C ASP A 42 3.42 11.97 8.68
N TRP A 43 3.37 11.42 9.90
CA TRP A 43 4.56 11.20 10.73
C TRP A 43 5.56 10.28 10.03
N HIS A 44 5.12 9.17 9.44
CA HIS A 44 6.02 8.27 8.70
C HIS A 44 6.68 8.97 7.51
N LEU A 45 5.93 9.75 6.73
CA LEU A 45 6.49 10.55 5.65
C LEU A 45 7.54 11.56 6.14
N MET A 46 7.26 12.27 7.25
CA MET A 46 8.19 13.23 7.83
C MET A 46 9.50 12.57 8.30
N ASN A 47 9.46 11.27 8.62
CA ASN A 47 10.64 10.47 8.95
C ASN A 47 11.33 9.86 7.71
N GLY A 48 10.92 10.25 6.51
CA GLY A 48 11.60 9.88 5.26
C GLY A 48 11.17 8.54 4.66
N LEU A 49 10.05 7.97 5.13
CA LEU A 49 9.50 6.76 4.53
C LEU A 49 8.79 7.09 3.22
N SER A 50 8.95 6.24 2.22
CA SER A 50 8.20 6.32 0.97
C SER A 50 6.76 5.83 1.13
N ASP A 51 5.91 6.10 0.15
CA ASP A 51 4.53 5.59 0.11
C ASP A 51 4.51 4.05 0.20
N GLU A 52 5.48 3.40 -0.44
CA GLU A 52 5.65 1.95 -0.45
C GLU A 52 6.10 1.41 0.93
N ASP A 53 7.02 2.11 1.60
CA ASP A 53 7.46 1.74 2.95
C ASP A 53 6.29 1.83 3.94
N ILE A 54 5.43 2.85 3.80
CA ILE A 54 4.24 3.03 4.63
C ILE A 54 3.25 1.89 4.37
N LEU A 55 2.99 1.53 3.11
CA LEU A 55 2.12 0.40 2.77
C LEU A 55 2.65 -0.93 3.33
N LEU A 56 3.97 -1.13 3.27
CA LEU A 56 4.61 -2.32 3.83
C LEU A 56 4.49 -2.36 5.36
N LEU A 57 4.72 -1.24 6.05
CA LEU A 57 4.53 -1.15 7.49
C LEU A 57 3.09 -1.46 7.88
N LEU A 58 2.11 -0.86 7.20
CA LEU A 58 0.69 -1.13 7.44
C LEU A 58 0.36 -2.61 7.24
N LEU A 59 0.88 -3.22 6.17
CA LEU A 59 0.67 -4.65 5.91
C LEU A 59 1.25 -5.54 7.03
N LEU A 60 2.44 -5.21 7.53
CA LEU A 60 3.15 -6.01 8.53
C LEU A 60 2.65 -5.79 9.96
N HIS A 61 2.15 -4.60 10.28
CA HIS A 61 1.68 -4.26 11.63
C HIS A 61 0.18 -4.47 11.84
N ASP A 62 -0.60 -4.57 10.77
CA ASP A 62 -2.02 -4.83 10.90
C ASP A 62 -2.27 -6.31 11.23
N THR A 63 -2.58 -6.56 12.50
CA THR A 63 -2.83 -7.90 13.03
C THR A 63 -4.03 -8.57 12.37
N ASP A 64 -5.01 -7.81 11.89
CA ASP A 64 -6.17 -8.38 11.20
C ASP A 64 -5.77 -8.91 9.82
N LEU A 65 -4.84 -8.23 9.13
CA LEU A 65 -4.24 -8.68 7.88
C LEU A 65 -3.42 -9.97 8.06
N SER A 66 -2.58 -10.02 9.09
CA SER A 66 -1.71 -11.19 9.34
C SER A 66 -2.46 -12.44 9.82
N VAL A 67 -3.65 -12.29 10.40
CA VAL A 67 -4.48 -13.42 10.87
C VAL A 67 -5.44 -13.93 9.79
N GLN A 68 -5.94 -13.06 8.91
CA GLN A 68 -6.99 -13.43 7.94
C GLN A 68 -6.47 -14.16 6.69
N TYR A 69 -5.17 -14.10 6.40
CA TYR A 69 -4.61 -14.69 5.18
C TYR A 69 -3.46 -15.65 5.42
N ARG A 70 -3.36 -16.63 4.50
CA ARG A 70 -2.20 -17.53 4.42
C ARG A 70 -0.94 -16.72 4.15
N PRO A 71 0.22 -17.13 4.70
CA PRO A 71 1.51 -16.46 4.48
C PRO A 71 1.84 -16.19 3.00
N SER A 72 1.40 -17.06 2.08
CA SER A 72 1.59 -16.91 0.64
C SER A 72 0.98 -15.63 0.07
N HIS A 73 -0.19 -15.19 0.53
CA HIS A 73 -0.82 -13.95 0.04
C HIS A 73 -0.09 -12.72 0.58
N ILE A 74 0.45 -12.80 1.80
CA ILE A 74 1.27 -11.72 2.38
C ILE A 74 2.57 -11.62 1.59
N GLU A 75 3.23 -12.74 1.29
CA GLU A 75 4.44 -12.77 0.47
C GLU A 75 4.22 -12.12 -0.91
N GLU A 76 3.10 -12.43 -1.55
CA GLU A 76 2.75 -11.89 -2.85
C GLU A 76 2.43 -10.39 -2.79
N MET A 77 1.76 -9.92 -1.74
CA MET A 77 1.57 -8.49 -1.48
C MET A 77 2.88 -7.75 -1.25
N VAL A 78 3.78 -8.31 -0.44
CA VAL A 78 5.10 -7.73 -0.18
C VAL A 78 5.88 -7.63 -1.49
N ARG A 79 5.85 -8.70 -2.30
CA ARG A 79 6.47 -8.70 -3.63
C ARG A 79 5.88 -7.61 -4.52
N PHE A 80 4.55 -7.47 -4.55
CA PHE A 80 3.88 -6.42 -5.29
C PHE A 80 4.32 -5.01 -4.85
N ILE A 81 4.36 -4.73 -3.54
CA ILE A 81 4.76 -3.42 -3.01
C ILE A 81 6.23 -3.11 -3.35
N VAL A 82 7.10 -4.11 -3.23
CA VAL A 82 8.52 -3.97 -3.60
C VAL A 82 8.70 -3.74 -5.10
N GLU A 83 7.95 -4.47 -5.95
CA GLU A 83 7.95 -4.27 -7.40
C GLU A 83 7.39 -2.90 -7.78
N LEU A 84 6.37 -2.42 -7.07
CA LEU A 84 5.84 -1.07 -7.24
C LEU A 84 6.93 -0.02 -6.98
N GLY A 85 7.64 -0.12 -5.85
CA GLY A 85 8.74 0.77 -5.52
C GLY A 85 9.88 0.73 -6.54
N ASN A 86 10.20 -0.45 -7.08
CA ASN A 86 11.22 -0.61 -8.13
C ASN A 86 10.77 -0.04 -9.48
N SER A 87 9.48 -0.12 -9.80
CA SER A 87 8.89 0.43 -11.03
C SER A 87 8.93 1.96 -11.04
N TYR A 88 8.75 2.59 -9.87
CA TYR A 88 8.85 4.05 -9.70
C TYR A 88 10.29 4.58 -9.64
N GLN A 89 11.31 3.73 -9.47
CA GLN A 89 12.72 4.13 -9.57
C GLN A 89 13.21 4.27 -11.03
N LEU A 90 12.45 3.78 -12.01
CA LEU A 90 12.81 3.80 -13.44
C LEU A 90 12.10 4.88 -14.27
N GLY A 91 11.29 5.75 -13.67
CA GLY A 91 10.63 6.85 -14.40
C GLY A 91 10.30 8.05 -13.51
N PRO A 92 10.34 9.29 -14.03
CA PRO A 92 9.96 10.47 -13.27
C PRO A 92 8.49 10.33 -12.82
N LYS A 93 8.23 10.54 -11.53
CA LYS A 93 6.88 10.54 -10.94
C LYS A 93 6.00 11.60 -11.64
N THR A 94 5.26 11.22 -12.67
CA THR A 94 4.17 12.02 -13.24
C THR A 94 2.85 11.55 -12.68
N TYR A 95 2.39 12.21 -11.61
CA TYR A 95 0.99 12.16 -11.22
C TYR A 95 0.23 13.17 -12.06
N THR A 96 -0.43 12.72 -13.12
CA THR A 96 -1.36 13.56 -13.89
C THR A 96 -2.71 13.51 -13.19
N LEU A 97 -3.07 14.59 -12.51
CA LEU A 97 -4.43 14.84 -12.03
C LEU A 97 -5.33 15.15 -13.23
N HIS A 98 -6.38 14.37 -13.44
CA HIS A 98 -7.52 14.70 -14.30
C HIS A 98 -8.80 14.73 -13.48
#